data_AF-A0A6B0X5I9-F1
#
_entry.id   AF-A0A6B0X5I9-F1
#
_cell.length_a   1.000
_cell.length_b   1.000
_cell.length_c   1.000
_cell.angle_alpha   90.00
_cell.angle_beta   90.00
_cell.angle_gamma   90.00
#
_symmetry.space_group_name_H-M   'P 1'
#
loop_
_entity.id
_entity.type
_entity.pdbx_description
1 polymer ?
#
loop_
_entity_poly.entity_id
_entity_poly.type
_entity_poly.pdbx_seq_one_letter_code
_entity_poly.pdbx_strand_id
1 'polypeptide(L)'
;MNRRWLNHCLTEDERLEFEDRGYLIIENALSDAKRRQLTRAVDRVNAVEREKQKIEPHKRVHELDFIGRDQVFIDLIDHYTTFPKVWGILGWNIQIYLAHMDVTPPEPPDSKRGLGIGWHQDTGRVNQEMETSPRPRLSVKVAYFLSDTSESGRGNFHVIPGSQLQDKMKWPNGNRNQMVKGAIPVLAPRGSAVIFDRRLWHSASANYWTKHRKVIFYGYAYRWLQARGDCNVENFWDELSPIRKQMCRHSPSGIHGYTSPTEEDVPLKGWIREYQGKEAVMP
;
A
#
# COMPACT_ATOMS: atom_id res chain seq x y z
N MET A 1 -2.55 3.58 -22.89
CA MET A 1 -1.94 2.84 -21.75
C MET A 1 -0.50 3.30 -21.55
N ASN A 2 0.04 3.22 -20.34
CA ASN A 2 1.22 4.00 -19.93
C ASN A 2 2.56 3.29 -20.20
N ARG A 3 3.23 3.62 -21.31
CA ARG A 3 4.53 3.02 -21.69
C ARG A 3 5.68 3.29 -20.72
N ARG A 4 5.58 4.30 -19.85
CA ARG A 4 6.61 4.58 -18.83
C ARG A 4 6.82 3.41 -17.88
N TRP A 5 5.84 2.53 -17.76
CA TRP A 5 5.93 1.30 -16.97
C TRP A 5 7.14 0.42 -17.31
N LEU A 6 7.55 0.39 -18.58
CA LEU A 6 8.70 -0.42 -19.01
C LEU A 6 10.01 0.01 -18.36
N ASN A 7 10.13 1.29 -17.98
CA ASN A 7 11.33 1.83 -17.34
C ASN A 7 11.41 1.56 -15.83
N HIS A 8 10.35 0.96 -15.24
CA HIS A 8 10.24 0.78 -13.79
C HIS A 8 9.84 -0.64 -13.39
N CYS A 9 9.92 -1.59 -14.32
CA CYS A 9 9.68 -3.00 -14.03
C CYS A 9 10.56 -3.49 -12.87
N LEU A 10 10.10 -4.53 -12.18
CA LEU A 10 10.87 -5.15 -11.11
C LEU A 10 12.16 -5.73 -11.70
N THR A 11 13.30 -5.31 -11.17
CA THR A 11 14.60 -5.91 -11.51
C THR A 11 14.84 -7.15 -10.67
N GLU A 12 15.79 -7.99 -11.09
CA GLU A 12 16.16 -9.19 -10.34
C GLU A 12 16.71 -8.85 -8.94
N ASP A 13 17.53 -7.80 -8.83
CA ASP A 13 18.08 -7.35 -7.54
C ASP A 13 16.96 -6.87 -6.60
N GLU A 14 15.99 -6.10 -7.11
CA GLU A 14 14.82 -5.69 -6.31
C GLU A 14 13.94 -6.88 -5.93
N ARG A 15 13.80 -7.88 -6.82
CA ARG A 15 13.08 -9.11 -6.50
C ARG A 15 13.76 -9.83 -5.34
N LEU A 16 15.07 -10.04 -5.42
CA LEU A 16 15.86 -10.68 -4.37
C LEU A 16 15.80 -9.89 -3.05
N GLU A 17 15.91 -8.56 -3.10
CA GLU A 17 15.76 -7.70 -1.92
C GLU A 17 14.37 -7.82 -1.30
N PHE A 18 13.31 -7.83 -2.12
CA PHE A 18 11.94 -7.97 -1.62
C PHE A 18 11.70 -9.35 -1.00
N GLU A 19 12.25 -10.42 -1.59
CA GLU A 19 12.14 -11.77 -1.02
C GLU A 19 12.88 -11.91 0.32
N ASP A 20 14.06 -11.30 0.44
CA ASP A 20 14.87 -11.31 1.66
C ASP A 20 14.25 -10.45 2.76
N ARG A 21 13.93 -9.19 2.46
CA ARG A 21 13.56 -8.17 3.47
C ARG A 21 12.07 -8.00 3.65
N GLY A 22 11.26 -8.33 2.65
CA GLY A 22 9.81 -8.18 2.62
C GLY A 22 9.30 -6.79 2.22
N TYR A 23 10.19 -5.89 1.79
CA TYR A 23 9.82 -4.56 1.30
C TYR A 23 10.87 -3.96 0.37
N LEU A 24 10.45 -2.97 -0.43
CA LEU A 24 11.29 -2.14 -1.30
C LEU A 24 11.00 -0.67 -1.03
N ILE A 25 12.04 0.15 -1.02
CA ILE A 25 11.93 1.62 -0.97
C ILE A 25 12.16 2.16 -2.38
N ILE A 26 11.19 2.91 -2.89
CA ILE A 26 11.28 3.60 -4.17
C ILE A 26 11.41 5.07 -3.86
N GLU A 27 12.66 5.52 -3.77
CA GLU A 27 12.96 6.93 -3.64
C GLU A 27 12.46 7.70 -4.87
N ASN A 28 12.01 8.93 -4.66
CA ASN A 28 11.50 9.79 -5.74
C ASN A 28 10.34 9.16 -6.56
N ALA A 29 9.57 8.24 -5.96
CA ALA A 29 8.40 7.64 -6.61
C ALA A 29 7.42 8.71 -7.13
N LEU A 30 7.24 9.80 -6.38
CA LEU A 30 6.40 10.93 -6.77
C LEU A 30 7.24 12.14 -7.14
N SER A 31 6.93 12.72 -8.30
CA SER A 31 7.40 14.06 -8.60
C SER A 31 6.85 15.06 -7.58
N ASP A 32 7.59 16.13 -7.38
CA ASP A 32 7.24 17.14 -6.39
C ASP A 32 5.88 17.80 -6.69
N ALA A 33 5.55 17.96 -7.97
CA ALA A 33 4.25 18.44 -8.44
C ALA A 33 3.11 17.48 -8.07
N LYS A 34 3.26 16.17 -8.37
CA LYS A 34 2.24 15.16 -8.04
C LYS A 34 2.07 15.01 -6.53
N ARG A 35 3.17 15.02 -5.76
CA ARG A 35 3.15 15.02 -4.30
C ARG A 35 2.36 16.21 -3.74
N ARG A 36 2.55 17.42 -4.27
CA ARG A 36 1.78 18.62 -3.86
C ARG A 36 0.29 18.53 -4.22
N GLN A 37 -0.06 17.92 -5.36
CA GLN A 37 -1.46 17.67 -5.72
C GLN A 37 -2.11 16.69 -4.73
N LEU A 38 -1.48 15.55 -4.48
CA LEU A 38 -1.94 14.54 -3.52
C LEU A 38 -2.07 15.12 -2.10
N THR A 39 -1.10 15.92 -1.67
CA THR A 39 -1.12 16.56 -0.34
C THR A 39 -2.36 17.44 -0.17
N ARG A 40 -2.69 18.26 -1.18
CA ARG A 40 -3.88 19.12 -1.15
C ARG A 40 -5.18 18.31 -1.13
N ALA A 41 -5.24 17.19 -1.86
CA ALA A 41 -6.41 16.32 -1.84
C ALA A 41 -6.57 15.61 -0.49
N VAL A 42 -5.48 15.11 0.10
CA VAL A 42 -5.48 14.54 1.46
C VAL A 42 -5.92 15.58 2.49
N ASP A 43 -5.49 16.84 2.36
CA ASP A 43 -5.89 17.90 3.27
C ASP A 43 -7.38 18.21 3.20
N ARG A 44 -7.98 18.20 2.00
CA ARG A 44 -9.44 18.32 1.84
C ARG A 44 -10.18 17.17 2.53
N VAL A 45 -9.78 15.92 2.26
CA VAL A 45 -10.44 14.75 2.87
C VAL A 45 -10.26 14.75 4.40
N ASN A 46 -9.06 15.05 4.90
CA ASN A 46 -8.81 15.17 6.33
C ASN A 46 -9.68 16.25 6.99
N ALA A 47 -9.88 17.41 6.36
CA ALA A 47 -10.74 18.46 6.91
C ALA A 47 -12.19 17.98 7.01
N VAL A 48 -12.73 17.39 5.95
CA VAL A 48 -14.09 16.85 5.90
C VAL A 48 -14.31 15.76 6.95
N GLU A 49 -13.41 14.77 7.03
CA GLU A 49 -13.58 13.66 7.96
C GLU A 49 -13.38 14.08 9.42
N ARG A 50 -12.51 15.06 9.69
CA ARG A 50 -12.38 15.63 11.04
C ARG A 50 -13.65 16.31 11.51
N GLU A 51 -14.27 17.10 10.64
CA GLU A 51 -15.53 17.79 10.93
C GLU A 51 -16.67 16.77 11.11
N LYS A 52 -16.86 15.87 10.13
CA LYS A 52 -17.90 14.86 10.12
C LYS A 52 -17.85 13.93 11.33
N GLN A 53 -16.66 13.44 11.69
CA GLN A 53 -16.46 12.47 12.76
C GLN A 53 -16.06 13.12 14.10
N LYS A 54 -15.97 14.47 14.16
CA LYS A 54 -15.54 15.23 15.35
C LYS A 54 -14.18 14.76 15.91
N ILE A 55 -13.21 14.50 15.03
CA ILE A 55 -11.90 13.96 15.41
C ILE A 55 -11.05 15.06 16.04
N GLU A 56 -10.63 14.84 17.29
CA GLU A 56 -9.77 15.75 18.04
C GLU A 56 -8.42 16.06 17.35
N PRO A 57 -7.79 17.22 17.63
CA PRO A 57 -6.58 17.68 16.93
C PRO A 57 -5.41 16.68 16.92
N HIS A 58 -5.18 15.97 18.04
CA HIS A 58 -4.06 15.03 18.19
C HIS A 58 -4.43 13.58 17.82
N LYS A 59 -5.66 13.34 17.37
CA LYS A 59 -6.10 12.01 16.94
C LYS A 59 -5.85 11.82 15.44
N ARG A 60 -5.43 10.61 15.08
CA ARG A 60 -5.20 10.20 13.69
C ARG A 60 -6.51 10.14 12.93
N VAL A 61 -6.51 10.65 11.70
CA VAL A 61 -7.52 10.32 10.69
C VAL A 61 -7.06 9.09 9.94
N HIS A 62 -7.90 8.05 9.90
CA HIS A 62 -7.72 6.85 9.09
C HIS A 62 -8.95 6.72 8.21
N GLU A 63 -8.83 7.14 6.95
CA GLU A 63 -9.95 7.15 6.01
C GLU A 63 -9.79 5.99 5.03
N LEU A 64 -10.81 5.14 4.99
CA LEU A 64 -10.96 4.09 3.99
C LEU A 64 -11.69 4.65 2.75
N ASP A 65 -11.52 3.99 1.61
CA ASP A 65 -12.31 4.26 0.39
C ASP A 65 -12.24 5.70 -0.14
N PHE A 66 -11.07 6.33 -0.03
CA PHE A 66 -10.87 7.70 -0.49
C PHE A 66 -10.67 7.83 -2.01
N ILE A 67 -10.53 6.72 -2.74
CA ILE A 67 -10.07 6.71 -4.14
C ILE A 67 -10.98 7.58 -5.03
N GLY A 68 -12.30 7.46 -4.90
CA GLY A 68 -13.28 8.27 -5.65
C GLY A 68 -13.51 9.68 -5.12
N ARG A 69 -12.70 10.18 -4.17
CA ARG A 69 -12.85 11.54 -3.66
C ARG A 69 -12.20 12.58 -4.58
N ASP A 70 -11.23 12.19 -5.41
CA ASP A 70 -10.49 13.09 -6.29
C ASP A 70 -9.75 12.31 -7.39
N GLN A 71 -9.73 12.83 -8.62
CA GLN A 71 -9.01 12.23 -9.76
C GLN A 71 -7.53 11.95 -9.44
N VAL A 72 -6.87 12.77 -8.60
CA VAL A 72 -5.47 12.55 -8.25
C VAL A 72 -5.22 11.22 -7.53
N PHE A 73 -6.23 10.69 -6.82
CA PHE A 73 -6.15 9.39 -6.16
C PHE A 73 -6.36 8.24 -7.14
N ILE A 74 -7.26 8.39 -8.11
CA ILE A 74 -7.44 7.42 -9.20
C ILE A 74 -6.15 7.31 -10.02
N ASP A 75 -5.51 8.44 -10.28
CA ASP A 75 -4.23 8.48 -11.00
C ASP A 75 -3.09 7.71 -10.30
N LEU A 76 -3.24 7.43 -9.00
CA LEU A 76 -2.23 6.74 -8.21
C LEU A 76 -2.37 5.21 -8.25
N ILE A 77 -3.53 4.69 -8.69
CA ILE A 77 -3.82 3.24 -8.78
C ILE A 77 -2.78 2.50 -9.61
N ASP A 78 -2.32 3.09 -10.70
CA ASP A 78 -1.41 2.47 -11.67
C ASP A 78 -0.15 3.33 -11.88
N HIS A 79 0.26 4.02 -10.81
CA HIS A 79 1.36 4.98 -10.84
C HIS A 79 2.65 4.35 -11.36
N TYR A 80 3.32 5.06 -12.25
CA TYR A 80 4.24 4.43 -13.18
C TYR A 80 5.55 3.93 -12.57
N THR A 81 5.95 4.44 -11.42
CA THR A 81 7.18 4.05 -10.73
C THR A 81 7.00 2.86 -9.79
N THR A 82 5.76 2.48 -9.46
CA THR A 82 5.42 1.50 -8.43
C THR A 82 4.61 0.33 -8.98
N PHE A 83 3.62 0.62 -9.82
CA PHE A 83 2.70 -0.41 -10.34
C PHE A 83 3.41 -1.52 -11.12
N PRO A 84 4.47 -1.24 -11.93
CA PRO A 84 5.23 -2.31 -12.57
C PRO A 84 5.91 -3.28 -11.62
N LYS A 85 6.33 -2.79 -10.46
CA LYS A 85 6.93 -3.64 -9.42
C LYS A 85 5.86 -4.46 -8.71
N VAL A 86 4.65 -3.92 -8.54
CA VAL A 86 3.52 -4.66 -7.96
C VAL A 86 3.16 -5.89 -8.79
N TRP A 87 2.97 -5.76 -10.11
CA TRP A 87 2.69 -6.95 -10.93
C TRP A 87 3.94 -7.81 -11.15
N GLY A 88 5.15 -7.24 -11.08
CA GLY A 88 6.37 -8.04 -11.07
C GLY A 88 6.45 -8.97 -9.84
N ILE A 89 5.83 -8.57 -8.73
CA ILE A 89 5.77 -9.37 -7.49
C ILE A 89 4.58 -10.33 -7.45
N LEU A 90 3.40 -9.91 -7.94
CA LEU A 90 2.14 -10.66 -7.80
C LEU A 90 1.62 -11.27 -9.11
N GLY A 91 2.20 -10.95 -10.25
CA GLY A 91 1.64 -11.24 -11.57
C GLY A 91 0.47 -10.33 -11.95
N TRP A 92 -0.19 -10.68 -13.05
CA TRP A 92 -1.20 -9.84 -13.71
C TRP A 92 -2.62 -9.96 -13.12
N ASN A 93 -2.93 -11.06 -12.42
CA ASN A 93 -4.29 -11.36 -11.94
C ASN A 93 -4.60 -10.65 -10.60
N ILE A 94 -4.45 -9.33 -10.58
CA ILE A 94 -4.55 -8.51 -9.38
C ILE A 94 -5.63 -7.43 -9.47
N GLN A 95 -6.03 -6.90 -8.31
CA GLN A 95 -6.95 -5.78 -8.13
C GLN A 95 -6.60 -4.98 -6.86
N ILE A 96 -7.21 -3.79 -6.71
CA ILE A 96 -7.21 -3.07 -5.44
C ILE A 96 -8.04 -3.84 -4.42
N TYR A 97 -7.36 -4.31 -3.38
CA TYR A 97 -7.94 -5.02 -2.26
C TYR A 97 -8.40 -4.07 -1.15
N LEU A 98 -7.65 -3.01 -0.91
CA LEU A 98 -7.90 -2.02 0.13
C LEU A 98 -7.13 -0.76 -0.22
N ALA A 99 -7.72 0.40 0.01
CA ALA A 99 -6.97 1.65 0.05
C ALA A 99 -7.36 2.43 1.29
N HIS A 100 -6.36 3.02 1.94
CA HIS A 100 -6.58 3.94 3.05
C HIS A 100 -5.58 5.08 3.03
N MET A 101 -5.96 6.22 3.60
CA MET A 101 -5.02 7.30 3.91
C MET A 101 -4.95 7.52 5.41
N ASP A 102 -3.75 7.82 5.88
CA ASP A 102 -3.50 8.11 7.28
C ASP A 102 -2.91 9.51 7.42
N VAL A 103 -3.57 10.34 8.22
CA VAL A 103 -3.04 11.63 8.68
C VAL A 103 -2.79 11.53 10.18
N THR A 104 -1.51 11.47 10.57
CA THR A 104 -1.05 11.34 11.96
C THR A 104 -0.51 12.69 12.45
N PRO A 105 -1.25 13.40 13.32
CA PRO A 105 -0.79 14.65 13.93
C PRO A 105 0.43 14.45 14.82
N PRO A 106 1.16 15.53 15.15
CA PRO A 106 2.10 15.53 16.27
C PRO A 106 1.43 15.08 17.57
N GLU A 107 2.16 14.30 18.36
CA GLU A 107 1.82 14.04 19.76
C GLU A 107 1.79 15.36 20.55
N PRO A 108 0.91 15.48 21.56
CA PRO A 108 0.90 16.65 22.43
C PRO A 108 2.21 16.75 23.24
N PRO A 109 2.64 17.96 23.66
CA PRO A 109 3.92 18.17 24.33
C PRO A 109 4.17 17.31 25.59
N ASP A 110 3.11 16.91 26.28
CA ASP A 110 3.13 16.11 27.51
C ASP A 110 2.93 14.61 27.27
N SER A 111 2.87 14.16 26.01
CA SER A 111 2.60 12.76 25.65
C SER A 111 3.57 11.78 26.31
N LYS A 112 3.02 10.73 26.91
CA LYS A 112 3.75 9.60 27.50
C LYS A 112 3.69 8.34 26.64
N ARG A 113 3.30 8.47 25.36
CA ARG A 113 3.06 7.33 24.46
C ARG A 113 4.33 6.55 24.10
N GLY A 114 5.52 7.15 24.27
CA GLY A 114 6.77 6.59 23.75
C GLY A 114 6.69 6.40 22.23
N LEU A 115 7.32 5.37 21.67
CA LEU A 115 7.25 5.12 20.23
C LEU A 115 5.84 4.72 19.74
N GLY A 116 4.92 4.33 20.64
CA GLY A 116 3.55 3.98 20.26
C GLY A 116 3.43 2.79 19.31
N ILE A 117 4.41 1.88 19.32
CA ILE A 117 4.47 0.69 18.47
C ILE A 117 3.30 -0.25 18.80
N GLY A 118 2.73 -0.84 17.77
CA GLY A 118 1.86 -2.00 17.82
C GLY A 118 2.14 -2.89 16.62
N TRP A 119 2.99 -3.90 16.80
CA TRP A 119 3.38 -4.80 15.72
C TRP A 119 2.19 -5.61 15.22
N HIS A 120 2.01 -5.64 13.90
CA HIS A 120 0.99 -6.44 13.25
C HIS A 120 1.44 -6.88 11.85
N GLN A 121 0.75 -7.91 11.35
CA GLN A 121 0.69 -8.25 9.93
C GLN A 121 -0.68 -7.85 9.41
N ASP A 122 -0.75 -7.49 8.13
CA ASP A 122 -2.03 -7.11 7.52
C ASP A 122 -2.94 -8.33 7.29
N THR A 123 -4.24 -8.07 7.26
CA THR A 123 -5.34 -9.05 7.03
C THR A 123 -5.38 -10.18 8.06
N GLY A 124 -5.87 -9.86 9.26
CA GLY A 124 -5.79 -10.69 10.46
C GLY A 124 -6.28 -12.15 10.33
N ARG A 125 -7.46 -12.42 9.74
CA ARG A 125 -8.00 -13.79 9.67
C ARG A 125 -7.21 -14.73 8.77
N VAL A 126 -6.72 -14.22 7.62
CA VAL A 126 -5.80 -14.96 6.74
C VAL A 126 -4.55 -15.43 7.50
N ASN A 127 -4.07 -14.66 8.49
CA ASN A 127 -2.93 -15.06 9.30
C ASN A 127 -3.24 -16.20 10.29
N GLN A 128 -4.51 -16.53 10.53
CA GLN A 128 -4.93 -17.61 11.42
C GLN A 128 -5.33 -18.88 10.65
N GLU A 129 -5.84 -18.71 9.42
CA GLU A 129 -6.48 -19.79 8.66
C GLU A 129 -5.58 -20.42 7.59
N MET A 130 -4.52 -19.73 7.14
CA MET A 130 -3.58 -20.32 6.19
C MET A 130 -2.71 -21.40 6.85
N GLU A 131 -2.74 -22.61 6.30
CA GLU A 131 -2.08 -23.80 6.86
C GLU A 131 -0.58 -23.89 6.55
N THR A 132 -0.09 -23.17 5.54
CA THR A 132 1.33 -23.21 5.14
C THR A 132 2.19 -22.23 5.95
N SER A 133 3.45 -22.61 6.15
CA SER A 133 4.48 -21.78 6.77
C SER A 133 5.76 -21.77 5.91
N PRO A 134 6.26 -20.60 5.46
CA PRO A 134 5.63 -19.29 5.60
C PRO A 134 4.29 -19.21 4.84
N ARG A 135 3.32 -18.48 5.37
CA ARG A 135 2.01 -18.25 4.70
C ARG A 135 2.22 -17.67 3.30
N PRO A 136 1.34 -17.89 2.32
CA PRO A 136 1.53 -17.37 0.98
C PRO A 136 1.43 -15.85 0.92
N ARG A 137 2.14 -15.25 -0.03
CA ARG A 137 1.97 -13.84 -0.40
C ARG A 137 0.67 -13.70 -1.20
N LEU A 138 -0.38 -13.21 -0.52
CA LEU A 138 -1.69 -12.96 -1.14
C LEU A 138 -1.89 -11.50 -1.58
N SER A 139 -1.09 -10.59 -1.04
CA SER A 139 -1.15 -9.18 -1.36
C SER A 139 0.14 -8.45 -1.01
N VAL A 140 0.33 -7.30 -1.65
CA VAL A 140 1.35 -6.30 -1.29
C VAL A 140 0.66 -4.95 -1.12
N LYS A 141 1.30 -4.04 -0.39
CA LYS A 141 0.81 -2.67 -0.22
C LYS A 141 1.87 -1.68 -0.65
N VAL A 142 1.44 -0.62 -1.33
CA VAL A 142 2.26 0.52 -1.68
C VAL A 142 1.88 1.69 -0.77
N ALA A 143 2.83 2.17 0.02
CA ALA A 143 2.70 3.31 0.90
C ALA A 143 3.41 4.53 0.30
N TYR A 144 2.68 5.57 -0.08
CA TYR A 144 3.22 6.83 -0.61
C TYR A 144 3.36 7.86 0.50
N PHE A 145 4.59 8.27 0.80
CA PHE A 145 4.90 9.21 1.88
C PHE A 145 4.83 10.64 1.35
N LEU A 146 3.76 11.38 1.70
CA LEU A 146 3.58 12.76 1.26
C LEU A 146 4.32 13.76 2.16
N SER A 147 4.42 13.41 3.44
CA SER A 147 5.23 14.10 4.45
C SER A 147 6.63 13.51 4.53
N ASP A 148 7.55 14.28 5.07
CA ASP A 148 8.93 13.86 5.26
C ASP A 148 9.10 12.94 6.46
N THR A 149 9.53 11.69 6.24
CA THR A 149 9.84 10.71 7.28
C THR A 149 11.29 10.21 7.18
N SER A 150 12.21 11.05 6.68
CA SER A 150 13.64 10.72 6.55
C SER A 150 14.39 10.63 7.88
N GLU A 151 13.78 11.04 9.00
CA GLU A 151 14.36 11.00 10.34
C GLU A 151 13.44 10.25 11.29
N SER A 152 14.02 9.65 12.33
CA SER A 152 13.27 8.98 13.40
C SER A 152 12.38 9.96 14.17
N GLY A 153 11.29 9.46 14.74
CA GLY A 153 10.33 10.26 15.50
C GLY A 153 9.34 11.05 14.65
N ARG A 154 9.36 10.92 13.31
CA ARG A 154 8.42 11.59 12.40
C ARG A 154 7.18 10.73 12.08
N GLY A 155 6.81 9.83 13.00
CA GLY A 155 5.75 8.85 12.79
C GLY A 155 6.12 7.73 11.81
N ASN A 156 7.42 7.41 11.69
CA ASN A 156 7.97 6.47 10.72
C ASN A 156 7.25 5.12 10.70
N PHE A 157 7.20 4.53 9.51
CA PHE A 157 6.84 3.14 9.29
C PHE A 157 7.99 2.25 9.80
N HIS A 158 7.75 1.49 10.84
CA HIS A 158 8.71 0.55 11.40
C HIS A 158 8.45 -0.85 10.84
N VAL A 159 9.52 -1.56 10.55
CA VAL A 159 9.49 -2.91 10.00
C VAL A 159 10.47 -3.80 10.75
N ILE A 160 10.22 -5.10 10.69
CA ILE A 160 11.19 -6.14 11.04
C ILE A 160 11.58 -6.82 9.73
N PRO A 161 12.73 -6.46 9.11
CA PRO A 161 13.15 -7.06 7.84
C PRO A 161 13.20 -8.60 7.93
N GLY A 162 12.72 -9.29 6.89
CA GLY A 162 12.70 -10.75 6.83
C GLY A 162 11.55 -11.40 7.60
N SER A 163 10.76 -10.62 8.35
CA SER A 163 9.67 -11.16 9.17
C SER A 163 8.44 -11.60 8.36
N GLN A 164 8.38 -11.32 7.05
CA GLN A 164 7.40 -11.90 6.12
C GLN A 164 7.50 -13.44 6.05
N LEU A 165 8.65 -14.01 6.42
CA LEU A 165 8.88 -15.44 6.52
C LEU A 165 8.59 -15.99 7.93
N GLN A 166 8.16 -15.13 8.85
CA GLN A 166 7.90 -15.47 10.26
C GLN A 166 6.42 -15.25 10.61
N ASP A 167 5.66 -16.34 10.65
CA ASP A 167 4.21 -16.30 10.92
C ASP A 167 3.86 -15.87 12.35
N LYS A 168 4.81 -16.05 13.28
CA LYS A 168 4.70 -15.69 14.70
C LYS A 168 6.01 -15.09 15.18
N MET A 169 5.92 -14.12 16.08
CA MET A 169 7.07 -13.49 16.74
C MET A 169 7.02 -13.77 18.25
N LYS A 170 8.20 -13.92 18.87
CA LYS A 170 8.32 -13.88 20.33
C LYS A 170 8.40 -12.42 20.77
N TRP A 171 7.40 -11.98 21.51
CA TRP A 171 7.32 -10.60 21.99
C TRP A 171 8.02 -10.45 23.35
N PRO A 172 8.76 -9.35 23.57
CA PRO A 172 9.27 -9.00 24.90
C PRO A 172 8.14 -8.96 25.92
N ASN A 173 8.26 -9.75 26.98
CA ASN A 173 7.22 -9.89 28.03
C ASN A 173 5.82 -10.22 27.48
N GLY A 174 5.73 -10.89 26.33
CA GLY A 174 4.45 -11.19 25.67
C GLY A 174 3.73 -9.98 25.06
N ASN A 175 4.39 -8.81 25.01
CA ASN A 175 3.78 -7.55 24.61
C ASN A 175 4.25 -7.10 23.22
N ARG A 176 3.36 -7.19 22.22
CA ARG A 176 3.61 -6.75 20.83
C ARG A 176 3.72 -5.23 20.65
N ASN A 177 3.54 -4.44 21.71
CA ASN A 177 3.64 -2.99 21.67
C ASN A 177 5.03 -2.49 22.13
N GLN A 178 6.03 -3.37 22.11
CA GLN A 178 7.41 -3.06 22.47
C GLN A 178 8.33 -3.23 21.27
N MET A 179 9.42 -2.46 21.24
CA MET A 179 10.46 -2.64 20.24
C MET A 179 11.10 -4.02 20.38
N VAL A 180 11.44 -4.61 19.24
CA VAL A 180 12.13 -5.90 19.18
C VAL A 180 13.50 -5.73 18.52
N LYS A 181 14.44 -6.63 18.82
CA LYS A 181 15.77 -6.60 18.20
C LYS A 181 15.63 -6.74 16.67
N GLY A 182 16.35 -5.91 15.93
CA GLY A 182 16.32 -5.90 14.47
C GLY A 182 15.16 -5.11 13.85
N ALA A 183 14.22 -4.60 14.65
CA ALA A 183 13.23 -3.65 14.17
C ALA A 183 13.90 -2.31 13.83
N ILE A 184 13.55 -1.75 12.67
CA ILE A 184 14.10 -0.48 12.19
C ILE A 184 12.99 0.45 11.69
N PRO A 185 13.16 1.77 11.83
CA PRO A 185 12.35 2.74 11.10
C PRO A 185 12.75 2.72 9.63
N VAL A 186 11.77 2.68 8.73
CA VAL A 186 11.96 3.03 7.32
C VAL A 186 12.04 4.55 7.23
N LEU A 187 13.21 5.04 6.83
CA LEU A 187 13.48 6.45 6.64
C LEU A 187 13.13 6.83 5.20
N ALA A 188 11.90 7.28 4.98
CA ALA A 188 11.38 7.62 3.67
C ALA A 188 11.28 9.14 3.52
N PRO A 189 12.14 9.79 2.70
CA PRO A 189 11.96 11.19 2.32
C PRO A 189 10.61 11.43 1.65
N ARG A 190 10.14 12.68 1.68
CA ARG A 190 8.89 13.06 1.02
C ARG A 190 8.89 12.64 -0.47
N GLY A 191 7.77 12.10 -0.94
CA GLY A 191 7.62 11.61 -2.31
C GLY A 191 8.11 10.19 -2.54
N SER A 192 8.75 9.55 -1.55
CA SER A 192 9.10 8.14 -1.64
C SER A 192 7.86 7.24 -1.55
N ALA A 193 7.95 6.05 -2.10
CA ALA A 193 6.99 4.97 -1.88
C ALA A 193 7.69 3.77 -1.23
N VAL A 194 6.95 3.01 -0.44
CA VAL A 194 7.41 1.71 0.09
C VAL A 194 6.43 0.64 -0.37
N ILE A 195 6.91 -0.35 -1.12
CA ILE A 195 6.16 -1.56 -1.44
C ILE A 195 6.50 -2.58 -0.37
N PHE A 196 5.52 -3.18 0.29
CA PHE A 196 5.78 -4.20 1.31
C PHE A 196 4.82 -5.38 1.23
N ASP A 197 5.35 -6.54 1.60
CA ASP A 197 4.59 -7.77 1.74
C ASP A 197 3.62 -7.65 2.91
N ARG A 198 2.35 -8.03 2.70
CA ARG A 198 1.31 -8.06 3.74
C ARG A 198 1.76 -8.80 5.02
N ARG A 199 2.62 -9.83 4.87
CA ARG A 199 3.15 -10.66 5.96
C ARG A 199 4.27 -9.96 6.74
N LEU A 200 4.84 -8.87 6.26
CA LEU A 200 5.89 -8.16 6.98
C LEU A 200 5.33 -7.62 8.31
N TRP A 201 5.96 -7.95 9.43
CA TRP A 201 5.60 -7.35 10.71
C TRP A 201 6.00 -5.88 10.72
N HIS A 202 5.01 -5.03 10.92
CA HIS A 202 5.19 -3.59 10.83
C HIS A 202 4.34 -2.81 11.84
N SER A 203 4.67 -1.54 11.98
CA SER A 203 3.88 -0.59 12.79
C SER A 203 4.16 0.85 12.36
N ALA A 204 3.18 1.74 12.54
CA ALA A 204 3.48 3.17 12.56
C ALA A 204 3.93 3.55 13.96
N SER A 205 4.92 4.43 14.07
CA SER A 205 5.30 5.04 15.34
C SER A 205 4.50 6.32 15.63
N ALA A 206 4.57 6.77 16.88
CA ALA A 206 4.14 8.09 17.29
C ALA A 206 4.92 9.18 16.56
N ASN A 207 4.29 10.34 16.35
CA ASN A 207 4.86 11.46 15.62
C ASN A 207 5.25 12.58 16.59
N TYR A 208 6.53 12.71 16.90
CA TYR A 208 7.10 13.78 17.75
C TYR A 208 7.70 14.92 16.93
N TRP A 209 7.41 14.96 15.62
CA TRP A 209 7.80 16.10 14.79
C TRP A 209 6.82 17.27 14.94
N THR A 210 7.00 18.33 14.16
CA THR A 210 6.17 19.53 14.19
C THR A 210 5.08 19.55 13.13
N LYS A 211 5.04 18.55 12.23
CA LYS A 211 4.05 18.49 11.14
C LYS A 211 3.29 17.17 11.16
N HIS A 212 2.10 17.20 10.58
CA HIS A 212 1.30 16.00 10.37
C HIS A 212 2.02 15.06 9.40
N ARG A 213 2.15 13.79 9.78
CA ARG A 213 2.55 12.74 8.84
C ARG A 213 1.35 12.38 7.96
N LYS A 214 1.54 12.35 6.65
CA LYS A 214 0.52 12.03 5.65
C LYS A 214 1.02 10.91 4.75
N VAL A 215 0.33 9.78 4.76
CA VAL A 215 0.68 8.61 3.94
C VAL A 215 -0.58 8.05 3.29
N ILE A 216 -0.48 7.69 2.01
CA ILE A 216 -1.55 7.04 1.26
C ILE A 216 -1.14 5.60 0.98
N PHE A 217 -2.06 4.67 1.15
CA PHE A 217 -1.82 3.25 0.99
C PHE A 217 -2.74 2.63 -0.06
N TYR A 218 -2.16 1.87 -0.99
CA TYR A 218 -2.87 1.03 -1.96
C TYR A 218 -2.44 -0.43 -1.77
N GLY A 219 -3.36 -1.28 -1.33
CA GLY A 219 -3.17 -2.71 -1.24
C GLY A 219 -3.66 -3.41 -2.51
N TYR A 220 -2.80 -4.21 -3.12
CA TYR A 220 -3.09 -5.02 -4.30
C TYR A 220 -3.10 -6.49 -3.91
N ALA A 221 -4.15 -7.21 -4.27
CA ALA A 221 -4.25 -8.65 -4.03
C ALA A 221 -4.73 -9.37 -5.29
N TYR A 222 -4.65 -10.70 -5.26
CA TYR A 222 -5.25 -11.51 -6.31
C TYR A 222 -6.76 -11.25 -6.46
N ARG A 223 -7.25 -11.30 -7.69
CA ARG A 223 -8.66 -10.99 -8.01
C ARG A 223 -9.68 -11.90 -7.32
N TRP A 224 -9.33 -13.17 -7.10
CA TRP A 224 -10.18 -14.12 -6.38
C TRP A 224 -10.24 -13.88 -4.86
N LEU A 225 -9.43 -12.97 -4.30
CA LEU A 225 -9.50 -12.62 -2.89
C LEU A 225 -10.54 -11.51 -2.66
N GLN A 226 -11.52 -11.78 -1.78
CA GLN A 226 -12.53 -10.81 -1.39
C GLN A 226 -11.90 -9.52 -0.85
N ALA A 227 -12.24 -8.39 -1.47
CA ALA A 227 -11.68 -7.09 -1.10
C ALA A 227 -12.28 -6.51 0.19
N ARG A 228 -11.56 -5.56 0.80
CA ARG A 228 -11.86 -4.95 2.11
C ARG A 228 -12.25 -3.46 2.04
N GLY A 229 -13.05 -3.09 1.05
CA GLY A 229 -13.58 -1.73 0.90
C GLY A 229 -14.13 -1.56 -0.51
N ASP A 230 -14.97 -0.57 -0.75
CA ASP A 230 -15.81 -0.55 -1.96
C ASP A 230 -15.06 -0.18 -3.24
N CYS A 231 -13.95 0.56 -3.13
CA CYS A 231 -13.26 1.15 -4.28
C CYS A 231 -14.22 2.01 -5.10
N ASN A 232 -14.99 2.87 -4.42
CA ASN A 232 -16.01 3.68 -5.06
C ASN A 232 -15.35 4.65 -6.05
N VAL A 233 -15.59 4.44 -7.35
CA VAL A 233 -15.04 5.23 -8.46
C VAL A 233 -16.12 5.56 -9.51
N GLU A 234 -17.40 5.47 -9.12
CA GLU A 234 -18.53 5.62 -10.04
C GLU A 234 -18.47 6.93 -10.83
N ASN A 235 -18.17 8.03 -10.15
CA ASN A 235 -18.06 9.37 -10.74
C ASN A 235 -16.93 9.51 -11.78
N PHE A 236 -16.03 8.53 -11.87
CA PHE A 236 -14.88 8.56 -12.77
C PHE A 236 -14.85 7.36 -13.71
N TRP A 237 -15.87 6.50 -13.65
CA TRP A 237 -15.84 5.18 -14.28
C TRP A 237 -15.56 5.23 -15.78
N ASP A 238 -16.21 6.17 -16.48
CA ASP A 238 -16.07 6.32 -17.92
C ASP A 238 -14.69 6.80 -18.35
N GLU A 239 -13.97 7.48 -17.45
CA GLU A 239 -12.60 7.97 -17.68
C GLU A 239 -11.52 6.94 -17.34
N LEU A 240 -11.89 5.84 -16.66
CA LEU A 240 -10.92 4.80 -16.30
C LEU A 240 -10.45 4.04 -17.53
N SER A 241 -9.12 3.91 -17.65
CA SER A 241 -8.53 2.99 -18.62
C SER A 241 -8.93 1.54 -18.30
N PRO A 242 -8.90 0.61 -19.28
CA PRO A 242 -9.25 -0.79 -19.03
C PRO A 242 -8.51 -1.42 -17.85
N ILE A 243 -7.22 -1.14 -17.69
CA ILE A 243 -6.41 -1.63 -16.56
C ILE A 243 -6.87 -1.03 -15.22
N ARG A 244 -7.28 0.24 -15.18
CA ARG A 244 -7.83 0.85 -13.95
C ARG A 244 -9.20 0.26 -13.65
N LYS A 245 -10.03 -0.04 -14.65
CA LYS A 245 -11.28 -0.79 -14.47
C LYS A 245 -11.00 -2.17 -13.86
N GLN A 246 -10.01 -2.92 -14.37
CA GLN A 246 -9.57 -4.18 -13.73
C GLN A 246 -9.13 -3.97 -12.28
N MET A 247 -8.32 -2.94 -11.99
CA MET A 247 -7.87 -2.63 -10.63
C MET A 247 -9.04 -2.27 -9.71
N CYS A 248 -10.04 -1.57 -10.24
CA CYS A 248 -11.31 -1.26 -9.58
C CYS A 248 -12.34 -2.40 -9.72
N ARG A 249 -11.88 -3.64 -9.94
CA ARG A 249 -12.67 -4.87 -9.84
C ARG A 249 -13.76 -5.00 -10.90
N HIS A 250 -13.55 -4.43 -12.08
CA HIS A 250 -14.39 -4.77 -13.21
C HIS A 250 -14.19 -6.24 -13.59
N SER A 251 -15.30 -6.93 -13.82
CA SER A 251 -15.32 -8.33 -14.24
C SER A 251 -16.46 -8.50 -15.26
N PRO A 252 -16.23 -8.16 -16.55
CA PRO A 252 -17.21 -8.33 -17.63
C PRO A 252 -17.86 -9.72 -17.67
N SER A 253 -17.11 -10.78 -17.33
CA SER A 253 -17.62 -12.16 -17.30
C SER A 253 -18.39 -12.51 -16.01
N GLY A 254 -18.79 -11.51 -15.23
CA GLY A 254 -19.45 -11.69 -13.94
C GLY A 254 -18.52 -12.30 -12.89
N ILE A 255 -19.09 -13.04 -11.94
CA ILE A 255 -18.36 -13.59 -10.79
C ILE A 255 -17.25 -14.58 -11.19
N HIS A 256 -17.41 -15.29 -12.30
CA HIS A 256 -16.41 -16.22 -12.80
C HIS A 256 -15.16 -15.51 -13.31
N GLY A 257 -15.25 -14.24 -13.70
CA GLY A 257 -14.08 -13.50 -14.16
C GLY A 257 -13.01 -13.35 -13.09
N TYR A 258 -13.31 -13.48 -11.80
CA TYR A 258 -12.32 -13.40 -10.71
C TYR A 258 -11.50 -14.70 -10.53
N THR A 259 -12.08 -15.86 -10.84
CA THR A 259 -11.46 -17.18 -10.66
C THR A 259 -11.02 -17.81 -11.97
N SER A 260 -11.73 -17.53 -13.06
CA SER A 260 -11.53 -18.04 -14.42
C SER A 260 -11.69 -16.90 -15.45
N PRO A 261 -10.77 -15.91 -15.46
CA PRO A 261 -10.89 -14.72 -16.30
C PRO A 261 -10.80 -15.02 -17.80
N THR A 262 -11.61 -14.32 -18.59
CA THR A 262 -11.40 -14.12 -20.03
C THR A 262 -10.41 -12.98 -20.26
N GLU A 263 -10.01 -12.74 -21.52
CA GLU A 263 -9.10 -11.64 -21.86
C GLU A 263 -9.67 -10.25 -21.52
N GLU A 264 -10.99 -10.06 -21.58
CA GLU A 264 -11.65 -8.79 -21.24
C GLU A 264 -11.62 -8.49 -19.73
N ASP A 265 -11.56 -9.53 -18.89
CA ASP A 265 -11.46 -9.39 -17.44
C ASP A 265 -10.07 -8.93 -16.97
N VAL A 266 -9.04 -9.18 -17.80
CA VAL A 266 -7.62 -8.96 -17.41
C VAL A 266 -6.81 -8.18 -18.45
N PRO A 267 -7.19 -6.93 -18.76
CA PRO A 267 -6.46 -6.06 -19.67
C PRO A 267 -4.99 -5.84 -19.27
N LEU A 268 -4.62 -5.98 -17.98
CA LEU A 268 -3.22 -5.93 -17.55
C LEU A 268 -2.40 -7.09 -18.16
N LYS A 269 -2.98 -8.30 -18.21
CA LYS A 269 -2.35 -9.45 -18.86
C LYS A 269 -2.12 -9.19 -20.34
N GLY A 270 -3.13 -8.64 -21.03
CA GLY A 270 -3.03 -8.26 -22.43
C GLY A 270 -1.90 -7.27 -22.68
N TRP A 271 -1.80 -6.23 -21.84
CA TRP A 271 -0.74 -5.22 -21.94
C TRP A 271 0.65 -5.82 -21.68
N ILE A 272 0.83 -6.61 -20.61
CA ILE A 272 2.13 -7.23 -20.31
C ILE A 272 2.55 -8.15 -21.46
N ARG A 273 1.63 -8.96 -22.00
CA ARG A 273 1.90 -9.84 -23.15
C ARG A 273 2.35 -9.06 -24.39
N GLU A 274 1.70 -7.94 -24.69
CA GLU A 274 2.02 -7.09 -25.84
C GLU A 274 3.43 -6.48 -25.73
N TYR A 275 3.83 -6.03 -24.54
CA TYR A 275 5.05 -5.24 -24.36
C TYR A 275 6.24 -6.00 -23.74
N GLN A 276 6.03 -7.13 -23.08
CA GLN A 276 7.07 -7.92 -22.40
C GLN A 276 7.16 -9.37 -22.90
N GLY A 277 6.32 -9.77 -23.84
CA GLY A 277 6.31 -11.13 -24.39
C GLY A 277 5.38 -12.08 -23.65
N LYS A 278 5.23 -13.29 -24.21
CA LYS A 278 4.27 -14.29 -23.70
C LYS A 278 4.75 -14.90 -22.39
N GLU A 279 6.06 -15.02 -22.23
CA GLU A 279 6.75 -15.60 -21.08
C GLU A 279 6.45 -14.80 -19.80
N ALA A 280 6.30 -13.47 -19.92
CA ALA A 280 6.01 -12.56 -18.81
C ALA A 280 4.60 -12.70 -18.20
N VAL A 281 3.70 -13.47 -18.84
CA VAL A 281 2.33 -13.71 -18.35
C VAL A 281 2.03 -15.17 -18.05
N MET A 282 3.03 -16.04 -18.17
CA MET A 282 2.92 -17.45 -17.80
C MET A 282 2.91 -17.63 -16.27
N PRO A 283 2.29 -18.70 -15.74
CA PRO A 283 2.26 -19.00 -14.31
C PRO A 283 3.64 -19.25 -13.70
#